data_AF-A0A5E4TJJ2-F1
#
_entry.id   AF-A0A5E4TJJ2-F1
#
_cell.length_a   1.000
_cell.length_b   1.000
_cell.length_c   1.000
_cell.angle_alpha   90.00
_cell.angle_beta   90.00
_cell.angle_gamma   90.00
#
_symmetry.space_group_name_H-M   'P 1'
#
loop_
_entity.id
_entity.type
_entity.pdbx_description
1 polymer ?
#
loop_
_entity_poly.entity_id
_entity_poly.type
_entity_poly.pdbx_seq_one_letter_code
_entity_poly.pdbx_strand_id
1 'polypeptide(L)'
;MRRGSANRATRVGRLHAQRGSAYFGMLVAVAIFGLMLTQMAALWTSQRQREREADLLAKGDEIRRAIGSYYTSGPAAGRYPPSLDDLVVDKRQARTLHHLRRAYRDPMTDNEWRTVRSPDGGIMGVFSSATGKPFRQQGFSEADKAFANQSSYAGWVFLYTPQAARR
;
A
#
# COMPACT_ATOMS: atom_id res chain seq x y z
N MET A 1 -63.96 -80.25 -2.19
CA MET A 1 -64.25 -78.80 -2.39
C MET A 1 -63.88 -78.11 -1.07
N ARG A 2 -63.10 -77.03 -0.96
CA ARG A 2 -62.69 -75.97 -1.91
C ARG A 2 -61.60 -75.12 -1.22
N ARG A 3 -60.49 -74.89 -1.94
CA ARG A 3 -59.49 -73.80 -1.83
C ARG A 3 -58.67 -73.70 -0.52
N GLY A 4 -57.34 -73.62 -0.52
CA GLY A 4 -56.40 -73.24 -1.57
C GLY A 4 -56.06 -71.75 -1.52
N SER A 5 -54.87 -71.48 -0.95
CA SER A 5 -53.91 -70.43 -1.31
C SER A 5 -54.00 -69.02 -0.69
N ALA A 6 -52.78 -68.52 -0.43
CA ALA A 6 -52.31 -67.13 -0.41
C ALA A 6 -52.61 -66.31 0.87
N ASN A 7 -51.75 -65.43 1.39
CA ASN A 7 -50.66 -64.73 0.73
C ASN A 7 -49.65 -64.11 1.72
N ARG A 8 -48.47 -63.83 1.16
CA ARG A 8 -47.28 -63.19 1.75
C ARG A 8 -47.54 -61.82 2.40
N ALA A 9 -46.71 -61.47 3.37
CA ALA A 9 -45.96 -60.21 3.32
C ALA A 9 -44.78 -60.26 4.31
N THR A 10 -43.63 -60.70 3.80
CA THR A 10 -42.33 -60.27 4.31
C THR A 10 -42.30 -58.74 4.31
N ARG A 11 -42.10 -58.11 5.46
CA ARG A 11 -41.82 -56.67 5.50
C ARG A 11 -40.46 -56.45 4.85
N VAL A 12 -40.53 -55.92 3.64
CA VAL A 12 -39.42 -55.51 2.78
C VAL A 12 -38.50 -54.58 3.56
N GLY A 13 -37.21 -54.88 3.59
CA GLY A 13 -36.20 -54.00 4.13
C GLY A 13 -36.06 -52.71 3.31
N ARG A 14 -35.51 -51.67 3.95
CA ARG A 14 -34.42 -50.81 3.45
C ARG A 14 -34.22 -49.62 4.40
N LEU A 15 -33.44 -49.83 5.45
CA LEU A 15 -32.71 -48.74 6.11
C LEU A 15 -31.29 -48.73 5.53
N HIS A 16 -31.14 -48.33 4.26
CA HIS A 16 -29.81 -48.20 3.65
C HIS A 16 -29.63 -46.89 2.86
N ALA A 17 -30.48 -45.88 3.08
CA ALA A 17 -30.40 -44.58 2.40
C ALA A 17 -29.74 -43.46 3.24
N GLN A 18 -28.89 -43.78 4.23
CA GLN A 18 -28.32 -42.76 5.14
C GLN A 18 -26.86 -42.38 4.86
N ARG A 19 -26.09 -43.13 4.05
CA ARG A 19 -24.66 -42.83 3.81
C ARG A 19 -24.42 -41.92 2.61
N GLY A 20 -25.21 -42.01 1.55
CA GLY A 20 -25.04 -41.19 0.34
C GLY A 20 -25.53 -39.74 0.49
N SER A 21 -26.63 -39.53 1.22
CA SER A 21 -27.19 -38.21 1.48
C SER A 21 -26.32 -37.38 2.42
N ALA A 22 -25.74 -38.00 3.46
CA ALA A 22 -24.80 -37.34 4.36
C ALA A 22 -23.53 -36.84 3.64
N TYR A 23 -23.02 -37.62 2.68
CA TYR A 23 -21.86 -37.22 1.87
C TYR A 23 -22.19 -36.02 0.96
N PHE A 24 -23.37 -36.02 0.34
CA PHE A 24 -23.81 -34.91 -0.50
C PHE A 24 -24.00 -33.62 0.33
N GLY A 25 -24.57 -33.73 1.53
CA GLY A 25 -24.67 -32.60 2.47
C GLY A 25 -23.31 -32.04 2.89
N MET A 26 -22.33 -32.91 3.14
CA MET A 26 -20.95 -32.51 3.45
C MET A 26 -20.28 -31.77 2.29
N LEU A 27 -20.44 -32.26 1.05
CA LEU A 27 -19.90 -31.60 -0.14
C LEU A 27 -20.50 -30.21 -0.35
N VAL A 28 -21.82 -30.06 -0.15
CA VAL A 28 -22.49 -28.76 -0.22
C VAL A 28 -22.00 -27.83 0.89
N ALA A 29 -21.83 -28.31 2.12
CA ALA A 29 -21.30 -27.51 3.22
C ALA A 29 -19.88 -27.01 2.91
N VAL A 30 -18.98 -27.89 2.44
CA VAL A 30 -17.61 -27.51 2.03
C VAL A 30 -17.61 -26.50 0.89
N ALA A 31 -18.50 -26.66 -0.10
CA ALA A 31 -18.65 -25.70 -1.19
C ALA A 31 -19.09 -24.32 -0.67
N ILE A 32 -20.06 -24.26 0.25
CA ILE A 32 -20.50 -23.01 0.88
C ILE A 32 -19.36 -22.37 1.68
N PHE A 33 -18.61 -23.16 2.45
CA PHE A 33 -17.44 -22.67 3.18
C PHE A 33 -16.36 -22.10 2.25
N GLY A 34 -16.09 -22.75 1.11
CA GLY A 34 -15.16 -22.26 0.10
C GLY A 34 -15.59 -20.90 -0.50
N LEU A 35 -16.88 -20.73 -0.76
CA LEU A 35 -17.46 -19.46 -1.24
C LEU A 35 -17.44 -18.36 -0.16
N MET A 36 -17.62 -18.72 1.11
CA MET A 36 -17.53 -17.75 2.22
C MET A 36 -16.09 -17.24 2.43
N LEU A 37 -15.08 -18.12 2.34
CA LEU A 37 -13.67 -17.75 2.50
C LEU A 37 -13.18 -16.79 1.41
N THR A 38 -13.69 -16.93 0.17
CA THR A 38 -13.29 -16.06 -0.95
C THR A 38 -13.72 -14.60 -0.76
N GLN A 39 -14.87 -14.36 -0.11
CA GLN A 39 -15.36 -13.01 0.16
C GLN A 39 -14.49 -12.25 1.17
N MET A 40 -13.83 -12.95 2.11
CA MET A 40 -12.98 -12.32 3.12
C MET A 40 -11.66 -11.79 2.54
N ALA A 41 -11.11 -12.40 1.48
CA ALA A 41 -9.80 -12.03 0.92
C ALA A 41 -9.78 -10.62 0.30
N ALA A 42 -10.90 -10.17 -0.27
CA ALA A 42 -10.96 -8.87 -0.95
C ALA A 42 -10.75 -7.68 0.00
N LEU A 43 -11.18 -7.79 1.27
CA LEU A 43 -11.09 -6.70 2.24
C LEU A 43 -9.64 -6.40 2.67
N TRP A 44 -8.75 -7.39 2.63
CA TRP A 44 -7.36 -7.26 3.08
C TRP A 44 -6.51 -6.45 2.13
N THR A 45 -6.76 -6.58 0.82
CA THR A 45 -6.00 -5.86 -0.21
C THR A 45 -6.21 -4.34 -0.11
N SER A 46 -7.44 -3.91 0.19
CA SER A 46 -7.79 -2.51 0.35
C SER A 46 -7.14 -1.86 1.58
N GLN A 47 -7.06 -2.59 2.71
CA GLN A 47 -6.40 -2.07 3.90
C GLN A 47 -4.89 -1.94 3.70
N ARG A 48 -4.25 -2.95 3.10
CA ARG A 48 -2.81 -2.91 2.79
C ARG A 48 -2.45 -1.74 1.88
N GLN A 49 -3.28 -1.43 0.89
CA GLN A 49 -3.03 -0.29 0.01
C GLN A 49 -3.11 1.04 0.78
N ARG A 50 -4.10 1.20 1.67
CA ARG A 50 -4.23 2.39 2.52
C ARG A 50 -3.04 2.59 3.45
N GLU A 51 -2.54 1.51 4.05
CA GLU A 51 -1.33 1.54 4.89
C GLU A 51 -0.10 1.99 4.08
N ARG A 52 0.14 1.40 2.91
CA ARG A 52 1.28 1.77 2.03
C ARG A 52 1.20 3.22 1.58
N GLU A 53 0.00 3.71 1.30
CA GLU A 53 -0.23 5.10 0.91
C GLU A 53 0.04 6.08 2.07
N ALA A 54 -0.40 5.75 3.29
CA ALA A 54 -0.07 6.54 4.48
C ALA A 54 1.44 6.57 4.73
N ASP A 55 2.12 5.44 4.58
CA ASP A 55 3.58 5.34 4.65
C ASP A 55 4.27 6.18 3.57
N LEU A 56 3.72 6.22 2.35
CA LEU A 56 4.26 7.02 1.25
C LEU A 56 4.23 8.50 1.60
N LEU A 57 3.10 8.99 2.12
CA LEU A 57 2.96 10.38 2.55
C LEU A 57 3.91 10.70 3.71
N ALA A 58 3.97 9.83 4.73
CA ALA A 58 4.82 10.05 5.90
C ALA A 58 6.32 10.08 5.54
N LYS A 59 6.78 9.13 4.72
CA LYS A 59 8.18 9.07 4.26
C LYS A 59 8.51 10.21 3.31
N GLY A 60 7.61 10.56 2.39
CA GLY A 60 7.77 11.70 1.49
C GLY A 60 7.91 13.02 2.26
N ASP A 61 7.09 13.21 3.30
CA ASP A 61 7.16 14.37 4.18
C ASP A 61 8.44 14.43 5.01
N GLU A 62 8.95 13.30 5.47
CA GLU A 62 10.24 13.21 6.15
C GLU A 62 11.40 13.60 5.22
N ILE A 63 11.40 13.09 3.98
CA ILE A 63 12.41 13.44 2.96
C ILE A 63 12.33 14.94 2.62
N ARG A 64 11.13 15.48 2.39
CA ARG A 64 10.92 16.92 2.13
C ARG A 64 11.49 17.79 3.26
N ARG A 65 11.21 17.41 4.52
CA ARG A 65 11.73 18.13 5.69
C ARG A 65 13.25 18.00 5.80
N ALA A 66 13.81 16.84 5.49
CA ALA A 66 15.26 16.63 5.47
C ALA A 66 15.94 17.50 4.39
N ILE A 67 15.36 17.59 3.19
CA ILE A 67 15.84 18.50 2.13
C ILE A 67 15.80 19.95 2.61
N GLY A 68 14.71 20.38 3.24
CA GLY A 68 14.60 21.73 3.78
C GLY A 68 15.61 22.02 4.90
N SER A 69 15.82 21.04 5.79
CA SER A 69 16.85 21.13 6.82
C SER A 69 18.23 21.27 6.19
N TYR A 70 18.60 20.41 5.23
CA TYR A 70 19.85 20.47 4.49
C TYR A 70 20.05 21.82 3.79
N TYR A 71 19.00 22.34 3.14
CA TYR A 71 19.03 23.62 2.43
C TYR A 71 19.32 24.80 3.37
N THR A 72 18.80 24.76 4.60
CA THR A 72 18.97 25.84 5.58
C THR A 72 20.20 25.67 6.47
N SER A 73 20.76 24.46 6.57
CA SER A 73 21.87 24.15 7.47
C SER A 73 23.24 24.20 6.80
N GLY A 74 24.23 24.66 7.54
CA GLY A 74 25.65 24.56 7.18
C GLY A 74 26.22 25.76 6.42
N PRO A 75 27.53 25.74 6.14
CA PRO A 75 28.27 26.88 5.57
C PRO A 75 27.91 27.21 4.12
N ALA A 76 27.25 26.30 3.41
CA ALA A 76 26.70 26.54 2.08
C ALA A 76 25.21 26.19 2.06
N ALA A 77 24.49 26.84 2.98
CA ALA A 77 23.06 27.03 2.95
C ALA A 77 22.65 27.70 1.62
N GLY A 78 21.43 27.40 1.16
CA GLY A 78 20.95 27.85 -0.14
C GLY A 78 21.19 26.84 -1.28
N ARG A 79 21.83 25.70 -1.01
CA ARG A 79 22.12 24.67 -2.00
C ARG A 79 21.41 23.36 -1.69
N TYR A 80 20.78 22.78 -2.70
CA TYR A 80 20.15 21.47 -2.62
C TYR A 80 21.17 20.33 -2.57
N PRO A 81 20.86 19.20 -1.90
CA PRO A 81 21.75 18.05 -1.81
C PRO A 81 21.90 17.37 -3.19
N PRO A 82 23.09 16.87 -3.57
CA PRO A 82 23.27 16.18 -4.85
C PRO A 82 22.68 14.75 -4.86
N SER A 83 22.56 14.12 -3.69
CA SER A 83 22.06 12.75 -3.52
C SER A 83 21.16 12.65 -2.28
N LEU A 84 20.32 11.60 -2.20
CA LEU A 84 19.58 11.30 -0.97
C LEU A 84 20.49 10.76 0.15
N ASP A 85 21.64 10.17 -0.20
CA ASP A 85 22.61 9.66 0.77
C ASP A 85 23.27 10.80 1.56
N ASP A 86 23.45 11.96 0.91
CA ASP A 86 23.95 13.18 1.54
C ASP A 86 22.98 13.73 2.61
N LEU A 87 21.69 13.37 2.56
CA LEU A 87 20.74 13.70 3.62
C LEU A 87 20.90 12.80 4.85
N VAL A 88 21.39 11.56 4.65
CA VAL A 88 21.63 10.63 5.74
C VAL A 88 22.91 11.03 6.47
N VAL A 89 23.99 11.30 5.74
CA VAL A 89 25.29 11.63 6.32
C VAL A 89 25.84 12.90 5.67
N ASP A 90 25.62 14.05 6.29
CA ASP A 90 26.21 15.31 5.87
C ASP A 90 27.61 15.48 6.48
N LYS A 91 28.64 15.41 5.62
CA LYS A 91 30.06 15.57 5.96
C LYS A 91 30.60 16.99 5.70
N ARG A 92 29.74 17.96 5.36
CA ARG A 92 30.16 19.33 5.02
C ARG A 92 30.59 20.16 6.25
N GLN A 93 30.31 19.66 7.44
CA GLN A 93 30.65 20.29 8.71
C GLN A 93 31.68 19.46 9.47
N ALA A 94 32.40 20.11 10.39
CA ALA A 94 33.33 19.42 11.30
C ALA A 94 32.64 18.35 12.16
N ARG A 95 31.33 18.50 12.39
CA ARG A 95 30.46 17.50 13.02
C ARG A 95 29.50 16.94 11.99
N THR A 96 29.52 15.63 11.78
CA THR A 96 28.58 14.93 10.89
C THR A 96 27.13 15.18 11.35
N LEU A 97 26.32 15.77 10.48
CA LEU A 97 24.88 15.95 10.70
C LEU A 97 24.10 14.87 9.97
N HIS A 98 22.98 14.45 10.56
CA HIS A 98 22.06 13.48 9.97
C HIS A 98 20.69 14.14 9.85
N HIS A 99 20.28 14.48 8.62
CA HIS A 99 18.96 15.09 8.36
C HIS A 99 17.88 14.02 8.18
N LEU A 100 18.28 12.81 7.78
CA LEU A 100 17.43 11.66 7.58
C LEU A 100 18.00 10.45 8.34
N ARG A 101 17.15 9.69 9.03
CA ARG A 101 17.61 8.52 9.81
C ARG A 101 18.15 7.40 8.92
N ARG A 102 17.58 7.25 7.73
CA ARG A 102 17.96 6.24 6.72
C ARG A 102 17.42 6.64 5.34
N ALA A 103 18.09 6.21 4.27
CA ALA A 103 17.52 6.30 2.94
C ALA A 103 16.28 5.37 2.85
N TYR A 104 15.09 5.96 2.78
CA TYR A 104 13.85 5.20 2.68
C TYR A 104 13.66 4.67 1.25
N ARG A 105 13.15 3.44 1.14
CA ARG A 105 12.61 2.91 -0.13
C ARG A 105 11.16 3.35 -0.31
N ASP A 106 10.73 3.43 -1.57
CA ASP A 106 9.36 3.72 -1.94
C ASP A 106 8.43 2.57 -1.48
N PRO A 107 7.46 2.79 -0.58
CA PRO A 107 6.59 1.73 -0.08
C PRO A 107 5.62 1.15 -1.14
N MET A 108 5.45 1.81 -2.28
CA MET A 108 4.59 1.34 -3.36
C MET A 108 5.33 0.44 -4.36
N THR A 109 6.57 0.78 -4.70
CA THR A 109 7.37 0.05 -5.69
C THR A 109 8.51 -0.79 -5.09
N ASP A 110 8.81 -0.59 -3.79
CA ASP A 110 9.97 -1.13 -3.05
C ASP A 110 11.34 -0.77 -3.66
N ASN A 111 11.34 0.19 -4.58
CA ASN A 111 12.53 0.70 -5.27
C ASN A 111 12.97 2.04 -4.68
N GLU A 112 14.01 2.62 -5.28
CA GLU A 112 14.46 3.96 -4.96
C GLU A 112 13.44 5.02 -5.44
N TRP A 113 13.37 6.12 -4.69
CA TRP A 113 12.54 7.26 -5.07
C TRP A 113 13.07 7.93 -6.32
N ARG A 114 12.17 8.38 -7.20
CA ARG A 114 12.56 9.26 -8.31
C ARG A 114 12.81 10.66 -7.75
N THR A 115 13.89 11.28 -8.20
CA THR A 115 14.31 12.60 -7.71
C THR A 115 13.91 13.69 -8.70
N VAL A 116 13.59 14.86 -8.19
CA VAL A 116 13.36 16.08 -8.95
C VAL A 116 14.58 16.98 -8.76
N ARG A 117 15.22 17.34 -9.87
CA ARG A 117 16.40 18.19 -9.86
C ARG A 117 16.02 19.66 -9.97
N SER A 118 16.64 20.49 -9.14
CA SER A 118 16.67 21.96 -9.23
C SER A 118 17.52 22.39 -10.43
N PRO A 119 17.34 23.61 -10.97
CA PRO A 119 18.26 24.21 -11.93
C PRO A 119 19.74 24.16 -11.50
N ASP A 120 20.01 24.18 -10.18
CA ASP A 120 21.37 24.09 -9.62
C ASP A 120 21.95 22.65 -9.63
N GLY A 121 21.19 21.68 -10.16
CA GLY A 121 21.57 20.27 -10.27
C GLY A 121 21.33 19.43 -9.01
N GLY A 122 21.03 20.06 -7.87
CA GLY A 122 20.68 19.36 -6.62
C GLY A 122 19.23 18.87 -6.59
N ILE A 123 18.92 17.96 -5.67
CA ILE A 123 17.59 17.36 -5.49
C ILE A 123 16.71 18.28 -4.66
N MET A 124 15.65 18.81 -5.26
CA MET A 124 14.67 19.66 -4.58
C MET A 124 13.41 18.91 -4.12
N GLY A 125 13.24 17.67 -4.57
CA GLY A 125 12.10 16.85 -4.19
C GLY A 125 12.19 15.42 -4.67
N VAL A 126 11.22 14.62 -4.25
CA VAL A 126 11.10 13.20 -4.61
C VAL A 126 9.67 12.83 -4.97
N PHE A 127 9.49 11.80 -5.78
CA PHE A 127 8.20 11.21 -6.10
C PHE A 127 8.30 9.69 -6.30
N SER A 128 7.20 8.99 -6.12
CA SER A 128 7.11 7.55 -6.38
C SER A 128 6.89 7.29 -7.88
N SER A 129 7.50 6.26 -8.45
CA SER A 129 7.22 5.86 -9.84
C SER A 129 5.95 5.00 -9.99
N ALA A 130 5.16 4.80 -8.94
CA ALA A 130 3.98 3.96 -8.98
C ALA A 130 2.86 4.58 -9.83
N THR A 131 2.30 3.78 -10.75
CA THR A 131 1.19 4.18 -11.63
C THR A 131 -0.19 4.00 -11.00
N GLY A 132 -0.28 3.40 -9.81
CA GLY A 132 -1.55 3.13 -9.13
C GLY A 132 -2.35 4.40 -8.83
N LYS A 133 -3.68 4.32 -8.87
CA LYS A 133 -4.56 5.43 -8.52
C LYS A 133 -4.58 5.62 -7.00
N PRO A 134 -4.29 6.82 -6.47
CA PRO A 134 -4.36 7.07 -5.04
C PRO A 134 -5.77 6.98 -4.49
N PHE A 135 -5.87 6.45 -3.26
CA PHE A 135 -7.14 6.36 -2.54
C PHE A 135 -7.52 7.72 -1.93
N ARG A 136 -6.54 8.46 -1.40
CA ARG A 136 -6.71 9.81 -0.86
C ARG A 136 -6.70 10.83 -1.99
N GLN A 137 -7.84 11.48 -2.20
CA GLN A 137 -7.98 12.55 -3.20
C GLN A 137 -8.18 13.93 -2.56
N GLN A 138 -8.47 13.98 -1.27
CA GLN A 138 -8.83 15.19 -0.52
C GLN A 138 -8.23 15.16 0.88
N GLY A 139 -8.28 16.30 1.60
CA GLY A 139 -7.75 16.43 2.95
C GLY A 139 -6.23 16.63 3.00
N PHE A 140 -5.63 17.09 1.91
CA PHE A 140 -4.21 17.44 1.85
C PHE A 140 -3.95 18.81 2.50
N SER A 141 -2.75 18.99 3.06
CA SER A 141 -2.29 20.26 3.61
C SER A 141 -2.04 21.29 2.49
N GLU A 142 -1.88 22.57 2.82
CA GLU A 142 -1.48 23.63 1.87
C GLU A 142 -0.25 23.23 1.04
N ALA A 143 0.73 22.57 1.68
CA ALA A 143 1.97 22.13 1.04
C ALA A 143 1.77 20.97 0.06
N ASP A 144 0.65 20.25 0.18
CA ASP A 144 0.33 19.02 -0.54
C ASP A 144 -0.90 19.16 -1.45
N LYS A 145 -1.41 20.39 -1.63
CA LYS A 145 -2.60 20.66 -2.46
C LYS A 145 -2.48 20.10 -3.88
N ALA A 146 -1.26 20.07 -4.42
CA ALA A 146 -0.98 19.52 -5.74
C ALA A 146 -1.25 18.00 -5.87
N PHE A 147 -1.41 17.30 -4.73
CA PHE A 147 -1.68 15.86 -4.69
C PHE A 147 -3.17 15.54 -4.85
N ALA A 148 -4.04 16.54 -4.66
CA ALA A 148 -5.47 16.38 -4.81
C ALA A 148 -5.83 16.02 -6.26
N ASN A 149 -6.78 15.09 -6.41
CA ASN A 149 -7.29 14.63 -7.71
C ASN A 149 -6.24 14.07 -8.69
N GLN A 150 -5.07 13.68 -8.20
CA GLN A 150 -4.06 13.03 -9.04
C GLN A 150 -4.51 11.62 -9.46
N SER A 151 -4.26 11.29 -10.72
CA SER A 151 -4.60 9.97 -11.29
C SER A 151 -3.60 8.88 -10.96
N SER A 152 -2.40 9.24 -10.49
CA SER A 152 -1.33 8.31 -10.13
C SER A 152 -0.49 8.82 -8.96
N TYR A 153 0.19 7.90 -8.25
CA TYR A 153 1.17 8.25 -7.20
C TYR A 153 2.38 9.02 -7.75
N ALA A 154 2.69 8.88 -9.03
CA ALA A 154 3.72 9.70 -9.69
C ALA A 154 3.38 11.20 -9.73
N GLY A 155 2.09 11.57 -9.62
CA GLY A 155 1.68 12.96 -9.47
C GLY A 155 1.94 13.54 -8.07
N TRP A 156 2.29 12.71 -7.08
CA TRP A 156 2.60 13.15 -5.73
C TRP A 156 4.09 13.48 -5.61
N VAL A 157 4.40 14.73 -5.92
CA VAL A 157 5.77 15.24 -5.92
C VAL A 157 6.04 16.04 -4.64
N PHE A 158 6.83 15.45 -3.75
CA PHE A 158 7.23 16.07 -2.49
C PHE A 158 8.34 17.09 -2.73
N LEU A 159 7.94 18.32 -3.00
CA LEU A 159 8.84 19.43 -3.35
C LEU A 159 9.13 20.29 -2.13
N TYR A 160 10.40 20.63 -1.93
CA TYR A 160 10.80 21.71 -1.02
C TYR A 160 11.22 22.94 -1.83
N THR A 161 10.43 24.00 -1.74
CA THR A 161 10.76 25.30 -2.33
C THR A 161 10.91 26.33 -1.20
N PRO A 162 12.07 27.00 -1.07
CA PRO A 162 12.23 28.06 -0.08
C PRO A 162 11.27 29.20 -0.41
N GLN A 163 10.57 29.70 0.61
CA GLN A 163 9.55 30.76 0.48
C GLN A 163 10.09 32.05 -0.17
N ALA A 164 11.41 32.27 -0.10
CA ALA A 164 12.10 33.40 -0.72
C ALA A 164 12.03 33.42 -2.26
N ALA A 165 11.83 32.28 -2.93
CA ALA A 165 11.78 32.19 -4.40
C ALA A 165 10.41 32.56 -5.00
N ARG A 166 9.45 33.03 -4.18
CA ARG A 166 8.06 33.31 -4.59
C ARG A 166 7.76 34.80 -4.80
N ARG A 167 8.80 35.63 -4.99
CA ARG A 167 8.67 37.09 -5.24
C ARG A 167 8.98 37.44 -6.69
#